data_AF-A0A9Q3QVA4-F1
#
_entry.id   AF-A0A9Q3QVA4-F1
#
_cell.length_a   1.000
_cell.length_b   1.000
_cell.length_c   1.000
_cell.angle_alpha   90.00
_cell.angle_beta   90.00
_cell.angle_gamma   90.00
#
_symmetry.space_group_name_H-M   'P 1'
#
loop_
_entity.id
_entity.type
_entity.pdbx_description
1 polymer ?
#
loop_
_entity_poly.entity_id
_entity_poly.type
_entity_poly.pdbx_seq_one_letter_code
_entity_poly.pdbx_strand_id
1 'polypeptide(L)'
;MEFATVAKPGAISKVTGVDVRGFRHAVSNQSISHTLKRHGNPKVEAPRGQIAVTPKDFEKLPQIVRLGTVHAPEPHKSLLPRFVIKAEIDGIGYHYVGDVKAGKRRLDMVSLRMKKGSW
;
A
#
# COMPACT_ATOMS: atom_id res chain seq x y z
N MET A 1 -3.94 6.24 -11.84
CA MET A 1 -4.17 5.03 -12.65
C MET A 1 -4.75 3.95 -11.77
N GLU A 2 -5.82 3.27 -12.22
CA GLU A 2 -6.31 2.05 -11.59
C GLU A 2 -5.43 0.88 -12.04
N PHE A 3 -5.10 -0.05 -11.14
CA PHE A 3 -4.15 -1.13 -11.45
C PHE A 3 -4.62 -2.52 -11.07
N ALA A 4 -5.67 -2.65 -10.24
CA ALA A 4 -6.24 -3.96 -9.88
C ALA A 4 -7.68 -3.82 -9.37
N THR A 5 -8.47 -4.89 -9.51
CA THR A 5 -9.71 -5.06 -8.73
C THR A 5 -9.36 -5.35 -7.27
N VAL A 6 -10.27 -5.03 -6.34
CA VAL A 6 -10.05 -5.33 -4.92
C VAL A 6 -10.13 -6.84 -4.69
N ALA A 7 -8.99 -7.47 -4.41
CA ALA A 7 -8.89 -8.91 -4.23
C ALA A 7 -9.49 -9.39 -2.89
N LYS A 8 -9.46 -8.56 -1.84
CA LYS A 8 -9.85 -8.92 -0.47
C LYS A 8 -10.87 -7.94 0.13
N PRO A 9 -12.05 -7.76 -0.49
CA PRO A 9 -12.98 -6.70 -0.11
C PRO A 9 -13.52 -6.88 1.32
N GLY A 10 -13.80 -8.11 1.76
CA GLY A 10 -14.28 -8.37 3.12
C GLY A 10 -13.27 -7.99 4.20
N ALA A 11 -11.98 -8.31 4.00
CA ALA A 11 -10.93 -7.97 4.94
C ALA A 11 -10.71 -6.46 5.03
N ILE A 12 -10.72 -5.76 3.89
CA ILE A 12 -10.59 -4.29 3.84
C ILE A 12 -11.82 -3.62 4.46
N SER A 13 -13.03 -4.13 4.18
CA SER A 13 -14.26 -3.58 4.75
C SER A 13 -14.27 -3.72 6.28
N LYS A 14 -13.78 -4.85 6.80
CA LYS A 14 -13.67 -5.10 8.24
C LYS A 14 -12.75 -4.09 8.95
N VAL A 15 -11.61 -3.72 8.35
CA VAL A 15 -10.65 -2.82 8.99
C VAL A 15 -10.96 -1.34 8.75
N THR A 16 -11.67 -1.01 7.67
CA THR A 16 -11.98 0.39 7.30
C THR A 16 -13.40 0.82 7.68
N GLY A 17 -14.31 -0.14 7.94
CA GLY A 17 -15.73 0.12 8.17
C GLY A 17 -16.52 0.50 6.92
N VAL A 18 -15.92 0.42 5.72
CA VAL A 18 -16.56 0.78 4.45
C VAL A 18 -16.69 -0.46 3.57
N ASP A 19 -17.86 -0.73 3.02
CA ASP A 19 -18.03 -1.79 2.02
C ASP A 19 -17.32 -1.42 0.70
N VAL A 20 -16.23 -2.13 0.40
CA VAL A 20 -15.39 -1.86 -0.79
C VAL A 20 -15.62 -2.87 -1.92
N ARG A 21 -16.71 -3.63 -1.89
CA ARG A 21 -17.06 -4.55 -2.98
C ARG A 21 -17.24 -3.79 -4.30
N GLY A 22 -16.61 -4.29 -5.36
CA GLY A 22 -16.64 -3.66 -6.68
C GLY A 22 -15.83 -2.35 -6.78
N PHE A 23 -14.95 -2.06 -5.82
CA PHE A 23 -13.99 -0.96 -5.92
C PHE A 23 -12.74 -1.42 -6.69
N ARG A 24 -11.87 -0.45 -7.00
CA ARG A 24 -10.57 -0.70 -7.65
C ARG A 24 -9.42 -0.09 -6.87
N HIS A 25 -8.28 -0.78 -6.88
CA HIS A 25 -7.02 -0.22 -6.44
C HIS A 25 -6.48 0.77 -7.46
N ALA A 26 -5.96 1.89 -6.96
CA ALA A 26 -5.40 2.94 -7.78
C ALA A 26 -4.15 3.54 -7.16
N VAL A 27 -3.28 4.05 -8.02
CA VAL A 27 -2.06 4.77 -7.66
C VAL A 27 -2.02 6.08 -8.44
N SER A 28 -1.49 7.14 -7.83
CA SER A 28 -1.34 8.45 -8.47
C SER A 28 0.13 8.84 -8.60
N ASN A 29 0.45 9.72 -9.57
CA ASN A 29 1.81 10.25 -9.71
C ASN A 29 2.26 10.98 -8.43
N GLN A 30 1.32 11.61 -7.72
CA GLN A 30 1.61 12.27 -6.44
C GLN A 30 1.96 11.24 -5.36
N SER A 31 1.27 10.10 -5.30
CA SER A 31 1.59 8.99 -4.38
C SER A 31 2.96 8.36 -4.69
N ILE A 32 3.27 8.17 -5.98
CA ILE A 32 4.57 7.66 -6.44
C ILE A 32 5.68 8.64 -6.05
N SER A 33 5.52 9.92 -6.39
CA SER A 33 6.47 10.98 -6.05
C SER A 33 6.66 11.11 -4.53
N HIS A 34 5.58 11.06 -3.76
CA HIS A 34 5.64 11.05 -2.30
C HIS A 34 6.47 9.87 -1.78
N THR A 35 6.20 8.67 -2.28
CA THR A 35 6.90 7.44 -1.89
C THR A 35 8.39 7.54 -2.22
N LEU A 36 8.74 7.90 -3.45
CA LEU A 36 10.14 8.03 -3.86
C LEU A 36 10.88 9.11 -3.06
N LYS A 37 10.23 10.24 -2.78
CA LYS A 37 10.82 11.32 -1.97
C LYS A 37 11.06 10.91 -0.52
N ARG A 38 10.17 10.11 0.06
CA ARG A 38 10.23 9.71 1.48
C ARG A 38 11.01 8.44 1.74
N HIS A 39 10.96 7.50 0.80
CA HIS A 39 11.44 6.13 0.96
C HIS A 39 12.40 5.70 -0.16
N GLY A 40 12.79 6.57 -1.08
CA GLY A 40 13.72 6.26 -2.17
C GLY A 40 15.21 6.50 -1.85
N ASN A 41 15.56 6.86 -0.61
CA ASN A 41 16.96 7.10 -0.22
C ASN A 41 17.51 5.94 0.64
N PRO A 42 18.47 5.14 0.15
CA PRO A 42 18.99 3.99 0.88
C PRO A 42 19.72 4.39 2.16
N LYS A 43 20.38 5.55 2.21
CA LYS A 43 21.09 6.03 3.41
C LYS A 43 20.13 6.37 4.55
N VAL A 44 18.89 6.74 4.23
CA VAL A 44 17.84 7.08 5.22
C VAL A 44 17.09 5.83 5.68
N GLU A 45 16.87 4.88 4.77
CA GLU A 45 16.08 3.67 5.04
C GLU A 45 16.91 2.55 5.71
N ALA A 46 18.20 2.40 5.37
CA ALA A 46 19.05 1.35 5.91
C ALA A 46 19.17 1.35 7.46
N PRO A 47 19.32 2.50 8.15
CA PRO A 47 19.32 2.55 9.62
C PRO A 47 18.00 2.09 10.26
N ARG A 48 16.91 2.05 9.49
CA ARG A 48 15.60 1.55 9.93
C ARG A 48 15.37 0.08 9.58
N GLY A 49 16.40 -0.61 9.07
CA GLY A 49 16.30 -1.97 8.55
C GLY A 49 15.47 -2.07 7.26
N GLN A 50 15.28 -0.97 6.54
CA GLN A 50 14.48 -0.90 5.33
C GLN A 50 15.35 -0.75 4.08
N ILE A 51 14.78 -1.02 2.91
CA ILE A 51 15.42 -0.81 1.60
C ILE A 51 14.71 0.31 0.84
N ALA A 52 15.49 1.02 0.03
CA ALA A 52 14.98 2.14 -0.74
C ALA A 52 13.98 1.68 -1.82
N VAL A 53 12.89 2.41 -1.96
CA VAL A 53 11.91 2.21 -3.02
C VAL A 53 12.41 2.79 -4.34
N THR A 54 12.30 2.00 -5.40
CA THR A 54 12.64 2.37 -6.77
C THR A 54 11.40 2.41 -7.65
N PRO A 55 11.45 3.02 -8.85
CA PRO A 55 10.33 3.01 -9.78
C PRO A 55 9.84 1.60 -10.17
N LYS A 56 10.73 0.61 -10.22
CA LYS A 56 10.37 -0.78 -10.59
C LYS A 56 9.48 -1.45 -9.55
N ASP A 57 9.57 -1.04 -8.30
CA ASP A 57 8.79 -1.65 -7.21
C ASP A 57 7.29 -1.35 -7.33
N PHE A 58 6.90 -0.29 -8.04
CA PHE A 58 5.49 -0.02 -8.32
C PHE A 58 4.87 -1.02 -9.31
N GLU A 59 5.68 -1.73 -10.10
CA GLU A 59 5.21 -2.80 -10.98
C GLU A 59 4.73 -4.02 -10.18
N LYS A 60 5.18 -4.17 -8.93
CA LYS A 60 4.76 -5.24 -8.02
C LYS A 60 3.43 -4.95 -7.32
N LEU A 61 2.85 -3.75 -7.46
CA LEU A 61 1.59 -3.38 -6.78
C LEU A 61 0.43 -4.37 -7.00
N PRO A 62 0.14 -4.86 -8.24
CA PRO A 62 -0.92 -5.85 -8.44
C PRO A 62 -0.66 -7.15 -7.68
N GLN A 63 0.61 -7.57 -7.56
CA GLN A 63 1.00 -8.76 -6.83
C GLN A 63 0.88 -8.56 -5.32
N ILE A 64 1.28 -7.40 -4.80
CA ILE A 64 1.18 -7.03 -3.37
C ILE A 64 -0.28 -7.07 -2.91
N VAL A 65 -1.20 -6.42 -3.63
CA VAL A 65 -2.61 -6.36 -3.21
C VAL A 65 -3.31 -7.71 -3.32
N ARG A 66 -2.86 -8.57 -4.24
CA ARG A 66 -3.41 -9.91 -4.43
C ARG A 66 -2.92 -10.88 -3.34
N LEU A 67 -1.62 -10.93 -3.10
CA LEU A 67 -1.01 -11.91 -2.20
C LEU A 67 -1.02 -11.44 -0.74
N GLY A 68 -0.79 -10.16 -0.50
CA GLY A 68 -0.57 -9.61 0.83
C GLY A 68 -1.77 -9.66 1.77
N THR A 69 -1.50 -9.74 3.06
CA THR A 69 -2.51 -9.77 4.13
C THR A 69 -2.94 -8.35 4.49
N VAL A 70 -4.24 -8.17 4.72
CA VAL A 70 -4.82 -6.88 5.11
C VAL A 70 -4.72 -6.71 6.62
N HIS A 71 -4.26 -5.55 7.06
CA HIS A 71 -4.12 -5.17 8.46
C HIS A 71 -4.85 -3.86 8.75
N ALA A 72 -5.26 -3.70 10.00
CA ALA A 72 -5.68 -2.40 10.51
C ALA A 72 -4.51 -1.41 10.43
N PRO A 73 -4.77 -0.14 10.12
CA PRO A 73 -3.73 0.87 10.10
C PRO A 73 -3.25 1.16 11.53
N GLU A 74 -2.01 1.62 11.64
CA GLU A 74 -1.56 2.28 12.88
C GLU A 74 -2.41 3.55 13.12
N PRO A 75 -2.61 3.96 14.39
CA PRO A 75 -3.31 5.20 14.72
C PRO A 75 -2.70 6.37 13.94
N HIS A 76 -3.50 6.98 13.08
CA HIS A 76 -3.05 8.04 12.19
C HIS A 76 -4.15 9.08 12.05
N LYS A 77 -3.77 10.36 12.00
CA LYS A 77 -4.68 11.46 11.70
C LYS A 77 -4.99 11.51 10.19
N SER A 78 -5.65 10.47 9.67
CA SER A 78 -6.20 10.50 8.31
C SER A 78 -7.68 10.86 8.41
N LEU A 79 -8.15 11.75 7.53
CA LEU A 79 -9.58 12.02 7.37
C LEU A 79 -10.29 10.90 6.58
N LEU A 80 -9.53 10.03 5.92
CA LEU A 80 -10.05 8.92 5.12
C LEU A 80 -9.81 7.59 5.83
N PRO A 81 -10.75 6.62 5.71
CA PRO A 81 -10.55 5.27 6.19
C PRO A 81 -9.30 4.65 5.56
N ARG A 82 -8.37 4.17 6.39
CA ARG A 82 -7.07 3.66 5.95
C ARG A 82 -6.95 2.17 6.20
N PHE A 83 -6.22 1.49 5.34
CA PHE A 83 -5.85 0.09 5.50
C PHE A 83 -4.38 -0.11 5.15
N VAL A 84 -3.84 -1.22 5.62
CA VAL A 84 -2.47 -1.65 5.34
C VAL A 84 -2.51 -3.01 4.66
N ILE A 85 -1.64 -3.22 3.66
CA ILE A 85 -1.37 -4.54 3.10
C ILE A 85 0.10 -4.86 3.30
N LYS A 86 0.37 -6.01 3.92
CA LYS A 86 1.73 -6.55 4.06
C LYS A 86 1.88 -7.77 3.18
N ALA A 87 2.92 -7.81 2.35
CA ALA A 87 3.23 -8.94 1.48
C ALA A 87 4.71 -9.26 1.56
N GLU A 88 5.09 -10.52 1.31
CA GLU A 88 6.46 -10.88 0.99
C GLU A 88 6.50 -11.44 -0.43
N ILE A 89 7.38 -10.91 -1.26
CA ILE A 89 7.56 -11.32 -2.66
C ILE A 89 9.07 -11.35 -2.92
N ASP A 90 9.58 -12.49 -3.41
CA ASP A 90 11.00 -12.66 -3.77
C ASP A 90 11.95 -12.33 -2.61
N GLY A 91 11.57 -12.64 -1.36
CA GLY A 91 12.33 -12.34 -0.14
C GLY A 91 12.31 -10.88 0.29
N ILE A 92 11.49 -10.04 -0.34
CA ILE A 92 11.28 -8.63 0.00
C ILE A 92 9.91 -8.46 0.66
N GLY A 93 9.89 -7.90 1.86
CA GLY A 93 8.67 -7.51 2.56
C GLY A 93 8.22 -6.13 2.13
N TYR A 94 6.96 -6.03 1.71
CA TYR A 94 6.28 -4.81 1.29
C TYR A 94 5.28 -4.38 2.35
N HIS A 95 5.30 -3.09 2.69
CA HIS A 95 4.28 -2.43 3.50
C HIS A 95 3.59 -1.37 2.66
N TYR A 96 2.41 -1.72 2.17
CA TYR A 96 1.53 -0.89 1.36
C TYR A 96 0.51 -0.20 2.26
N VAL A 97 0.38 1.11 2.13
CA VAL A 97 -0.63 1.91 2.83
C VAL A 97 -1.62 2.46 1.82
N GLY A 98 -2.92 2.27 2.07
CA GLY A 98 -3.98 2.75 1.19
C GLY A 98 -5.12 3.44 1.93
N ASP A 99 -5.70 4.45 1.28
CA ASP A 99 -6.91 5.14 1.75
C ASP A 99 -8.12 4.77 0.88
N VAL A 100 -9.27 4.61 1.53
CA VAL A 100 -10.56 4.40 0.86
C VAL A 100 -11.12 5.75 0.44
N LYS A 101 -11.36 5.92 -0.86
CA LYS A 101 -12.12 7.05 -1.42
C LYS A 101 -13.49 6.55 -1.87
N ALA A 102 -14.40 6.43 -0.90
CA ALA A 102 -15.75 5.89 -1.11
C ALA A 102 -16.51 6.58 -2.26
N GLY A 103 -16.51 7.91 -2.29
CA GLY A 103 -17.16 8.69 -3.36
C GLY A 103 -16.58 8.47 -4.77
N LYS A 104 -15.37 7.90 -4.89
CA LYS A 104 -14.74 7.53 -6.16
C LYS A 104 -14.68 6.02 -6.39
N ARG A 105 -15.24 5.22 -5.49
CA ARG A 105 -15.19 3.75 -5.51
C ARG A 105 -13.78 3.20 -5.70
N ARG A 106 -12.80 3.82 -5.04
CA ARG A 106 -11.37 3.55 -5.21
C ARG A 106 -10.63 3.37 -3.90
N LEU A 107 -9.59 2.54 -3.95
CA LEU A 107 -8.58 2.35 -2.91
C LEU A 107 -7.27 2.94 -3.41
N ASP A 108 -6.92 4.14 -2.93
CA ASP A 108 -5.74 4.85 -3.40
C ASP A 108 -4.51 4.51 -2.56
N MET A 109 -3.42 4.12 -3.22
CA MET A 109 -2.11 4.00 -2.59
C MET A 109 -1.67 5.36 -2.06
N VAL A 110 -1.22 5.38 -0.82
CA VAL A 110 -0.68 6.54 -0.13
C VAL A 110 0.84 6.45 -0.09
N SER A 111 1.37 5.31 0.35
CA SER A 111 2.80 5.08 0.50
C SER A 111 3.13 3.60 0.37
N LEU A 112 4.37 3.32 -0.02
CA LEU A 112 4.96 1.99 -0.06
C LEU A 112 6.30 2.03 0.68
N ARG A 113 6.57 1.00 1.48
CA ARG A 113 7.85 0.77 2.13
C ARG A 113 8.29 -0.66 1.90
N MET A 114 9.59 -0.90 1.99
CA MET A 114 10.17 -2.22 1.77
C MET A 114 11.28 -2.53 2.76
N LYS A 115 11.48 -3.82 3.04
CA LYS A 115 12.66 -4.34 3.73
C LYS A 115 12.98 -5.76 3.27
N LYS A 116 14.13 -6.28 3.66
CA LYS A 116 14.46 -7.69 3.47
C LYS A 116 13.64 -8.56 4.44
N GLY A 117 13.00 -9.61 3.94
CA GLY A 117 12.10 -10.48 4.70
C GLY A 117 10.77 -9.82 5.08
N SER A 118 9.91 -10.59 5.72
CA SER A 118 8.52 -10.24 6.05
C SER A 118 8.35 -9.01 6.95
N TRP A 119 7.23 -8.28 6.76
CA TRP A 119 6.93 -7.02 7.46
C TRP A 119 6.41 -7.14 8.89
#